data_AF-A0AA51X4Q5-F1
#
_entry.id   AF-A0AA51X4Q5-F1
#
_cell.length_a   1.000
_cell.length_b   1.000
_cell.length_c   1.000
_cell.angle_alpha   90.00
_cell.angle_beta   90.00
_cell.angle_gamma   90.00
#
_symmetry.space_group_name_H-M   'P 1'
#
loop_
_entity.id
_entity.type
_entity.pdbx_description
1 polymer ?
#
loop_
_entity_poly.entity_id
_entity_poly.type
_entity_poly.pdbx_seq_one_letter_code
_entity_poly.pdbx_strand_id
1 'polypeptide(L)'
;MENIANTIHENSFHLKKTSTAPEQEMKDFWKDLRHFYRTAEKNDREKESNTYHAALQNVIQKESAYPYKIIENHKEIILEEEENMPLFMLDFIMSSYQIQNRKKFKEDVKRVIEVLKTILDVDSKSSQILKLKENYGFAAEMIAFEKMVDLLPKSAKSDLSKSRIQRLKSILNDLQKFSNFIEKQHGVVVYEKALKTVIEKNLLFKGVRTIEAKTNAFELTEDLFKHEIKSFTILMKAFKMAQLEIEDEYEEEIHDDYFEHFNWHHLQEDELRLFVPVLCITDQNYLNNHLTSFGKMMMVNHPVNVVIINQELVSEPNPQLKWVDSSYKFRQEIAALAIAQRNIFTFQSTIAEPALLYEGVKKSLGSYAPSLIHISVPSNVRMTTLSRTLLANAANAGRYFPMVQYDPIKFSEWGRRFSITSNIQPTNLWPSYSISIRSEDDEVQNIEVNFTYADYKAIFPEKVKELMIIPAEFETDQLIPVSEFLEMDLKDRFEKIPFIYLADDNHELFKAAVPYVWILSCQERADYWAFLQELAGFNSYKVRLAVEEKNKELNEVLENERKKLEEDRIKITQRAEEKAVATAAQRLVNALMEGEI
;
A
#
# COMPACT_ATOMS: atom_id res chain seq x y z
N MET A 1 -0.94 24.68 32.45
CA MET A 1 0.41 24.19 32.77
C MET A 1 0.37 23.01 33.74
N GLU A 2 -0.45 23.03 34.79
CA GLU A 2 -0.63 21.88 35.70
C GLU A 2 -1.10 20.58 35.00
N ASN A 3 -2.02 20.65 34.04
CA ASN A 3 -2.44 19.44 33.30
C ASN A 3 -1.32 18.83 32.45
N ILE A 4 -0.44 19.63 31.85
CA ILE A 4 0.67 19.12 31.02
C ILE A 4 1.77 18.53 31.93
N ALA A 5 2.05 19.19 33.06
CA ALA A 5 2.99 18.67 34.06
C ALA A 5 2.51 17.34 34.63
N ASN A 6 1.23 17.19 34.98
CA ASN A 6 0.66 15.93 35.49
C ASN A 6 0.67 14.81 34.44
N THR A 7 0.39 15.08 33.17
CA THR A 7 0.46 14.06 32.10
C THR A 7 1.89 13.61 31.79
N ILE A 8 2.88 14.50 31.93
CA ILE A 8 4.31 14.12 31.83
C ILE A 8 4.73 13.29 33.06
N HIS A 9 4.16 13.59 34.23
CA HIS A 9 4.44 12.90 35.50
C HIS A 9 3.94 11.45 35.55
N GLU A 10 2.85 11.12 34.84
CA GLU A 10 2.29 9.76 34.75
C GLU A 10 2.94 8.89 33.67
N ASN A 11 3.60 9.49 32.66
CA ASN A 11 4.15 8.77 31.50
C ASN A 11 5.69 8.72 31.46
N SER A 12 6.38 9.24 32.48
CA SER A 12 7.85 9.20 32.54
C SER A 12 8.36 7.86 33.05
N PHE A 13 9.43 7.34 32.45
CA PHE A 13 10.15 6.17 32.95
C PHE A 13 11.14 6.54 34.06
N HIS A 14 11.47 5.59 34.93
CA HIS A 14 12.47 5.74 35.99
C HIS A 14 13.74 4.97 35.65
N LEU A 15 14.91 5.51 35.99
CA LEU A 15 16.19 4.84 35.76
C LEU A 15 16.93 4.67 37.09
N LYS A 16 17.15 3.42 37.52
CA LYS A 16 17.87 3.12 38.75
C LYS A 16 19.35 3.46 38.61
N LYS A 17 19.88 4.31 39.49
CA LYS A 17 21.32 4.60 39.56
C LYS A 17 21.96 3.67 40.59
N THR A 18 22.79 2.74 40.15
CA THR A 18 23.55 1.84 41.05
C THR A 18 25.04 2.03 40.86
N SER A 19 25.81 1.80 41.93
CA SER A 19 27.27 1.75 41.84
C SER A 19 27.70 0.62 40.89
N THR A 20 28.75 0.85 40.10
CA THR A 20 29.33 -0.17 39.21
C THR A 20 29.78 -1.40 40.00
N ALA A 21 29.49 -2.58 39.44
CA ALA A 21 29.86 -3.86 40.03
C ALA A 21 31.38 -4.02 40.19
N PRO A 22 31.87 -4.86 41.14
CA PRO A 22 33.28 -5.19 41.28
C PRO A 22 33.87 -5.75 39.98
N GLU A 23 35.15 -5.46 39.70
CA GLU A 23 35.80 -5.79 38.41
C GLU A 23 35.68 -7.27 38.01
N GLN A 24 35.77 -8.19 38.99
CA GLN A 24 35.68 -9.63 38.73
C GLN A 24 34.26 -10.05 38.36
N GLU A 25 33.25 -9.55 39.06
CA GLU A 25 31.84 -9.81 38.76
C GLU A 25 31.45 -9.21 37.40
N MET A 26 31.95 -8.01 37.09
CA MET A 26 31.80 -7.37 35.79
C MET A 26 32.37 -8.25 34.67
N LYS A 27 33.59 -8.78 34.82
CA LYS A 27 34.20 -9.67 33.83
C LYS A 27 33.41 -10.96 33.62
N ASP A 28 32.91 -11.57 34.70
CA ASP A 28 32.15 -12.81 34.64
C ASP A 28 30.78 -12.58 33.98
N PHE A 29 30.07 -11.50 34.32
CA PHE A 29 28.81 -11.14 33.68
C PHE A 29 28.99 -10.84 32.18
N TRP A 30 30.01 -10.05 31.80
CA TRP A 30 30.26 -9.73 30.39
C TRP A 30 30.69 -10.94 29.56
N LYS A 31 31.32 -11.95 30.18
CA LYS A 31 31.60 -13.21 29.52
C LYS A 31 30.31 -13.97 29.20
N ASP A 32 29.38 -14.02 30.15
CA ASP A 32 28.08 -14.67 29.98
C ASP A 32 27.22 -13.90 28.96
N LEU A 33 27.20 -12.57 29.04
CA LEU A 33 26.50 -11.69 28.09
C LEU A 33 26.99 -11.90 26.65
N ARG A 34 28.31 -12.01 26.45
CA ARG A 34 28.91 -12.28 25.12
C ARG A 34 28.62 -13.69 24.64
N HIS A 35 28.47 -14.66 25.54
CA HIS A 35 28.04 -16.01 25.19
C HIS A 35 26.58 -15.98 24.72
N PHE A 36 25.68 -15.45 25.55
CA PHE A 36 24.27 -15.25 25.23
C PHE A 36 24.07 -14.52 23.90
N TYR A 37 24.78 -13.42 23.67
CA TYR A 37 24.67 -12.68 22.42
C TYR A 37 24.91 -13.57 21.19
N ARG A 38 25.86 -14.51 21.26
CA ARG A 38 26.23 -15.38 20.15
C ARG A 38 25.36 -16.61 20.01
N THR A 39 24.89 -17.17 21.12
CA THR A 39 24.20 -18.48 21.15
C THR A 39 22.70 -18.39 21.46
N ALA A 40 22.24 -17.26 22.00
CA ALA A 40 20.97 -17.09 22.71
C ALA A 40 20.71 -18.08 23.85
N GLU A 41 21.77 -18.73 24.35
CA GLU A 41 21.69 -19.59 25.51
C GLU A 41 21.91 -18.75 26.77
N LYS A 42 20.96 -18.83 27.70
CA LYS A 42 21.05 -18.21 29.03
C LYS A 42 21.64 -19.20 30.03
N ASN A 43 22.46 -18.70 30.97
CA ASN A 43 22.92 -19.50 32.09
C ASN A 43 21.80 -19.67 33.13
N ASP A 44 21.75 -20.81 33.83
CA ASP A 44 20.73 -21.18 34.84
C ASP A 44 20.56 -20.19 36.04
N ARG A 45 21.35 -19.11 36.10
CA ARG A 45 21.32 -18.10 37.16
C ARG A 45 20.13 -17.14 37.05
N GLU A 46 19.47 -17.05 35.90
CA GLU A 46 18.32 -16.18 35.68
C GLU A 46 17.00 -16.87 36.03
N LYS A 47 16.61 -16.86 37.31
CA LYS A 47 15.21 -17.10 37.67
C LYS A 47 14.44 -15.79 37.49
N GLU A 48 13.89 -15.57 36.29
CA GLU A 48 13.04 -14.42 35.99
C GLU A 48 11.75 -14.48 36.83
N SER A 49 11.64 -13.62 37.84
CA SER A 49 10.41 -13.43 38.64
C SER A 49 9.60 -12.19 38.22
N ASN A 50 10.17 -11.31 37.39
CA ASN A 50 9.56 -10.04 37.01
C ASN A 50 8.99 -10.10 35.59
N THR A 51 7.86 -9.43 35.37
CA THR A 51 7.26 -9.24 34.05
C THR A 51 7.87 -8.00 33.41
N TYR A 52 8.40 -8.13 32.19
CA TYR A 52 8.93 -7.02 31.41
C TYR A 52 8.13 -6.86 30.11
N HIS A 53 8.03 -5.62 29.64
CA HIS A 53 7.36 -5.24 28.40
C HIS A 53 8.25 -4.30 27.57
N ALA A 54 8.04 -4.23 26.26
CA ALA A 54 8.77 -3.29 25.41
C ALA A 54 8.48 -1.85 25.84
N ALA A 55 9.52 -1.05 26.14
CA ALA A 55 9.33 0.31 26.64
C ALA A 55 8.63 1.19 25.59
N LEU A 56 8.88 0.93 24.32
CA LEU A 56 8.37 1.72 23.21
C LEU A 56 7.00 1.28 22.70
N GLN A 57 6.36 0.28 23.33
CA GLN A 57 5.07 -0.26 22.86
C GLN A 57 3.94 0.79 22.83
N ASN A 58 4.04 1.81 23.70
CA ASN A 58 3.05 2.89 23.84
C ASN A 58 3.44 4.16 23.08
N VAL A 59 4.65 4.24 22.55
CA VAL A 59 5.14 5.46 21.89
C VAL A 59 4.56 5.61 20.48
N ILE A 60 4.06 4.51 19.92
CA ILE A 60 3.41 4.42 18.60
C ILE A 60 1.90 4.75 18.68
N GLN A 61 1.45 5.39 19.75
CA GLN A 61 0.04 5.71 19.93
C GLN A 61 -0.43 6.76 18.91
N LYS A 62 -1.24 6.29 17.95
CA LYS A 62 -2.25 7.10 17.27
C LYS A 62 -3.60 6.80 17.91
N GLU A 63 -4.48 7.80 17.98
CA GLU A 63 -5.88 7.57 18.35
C GLU A 63 -6.47 6.50 17.43
N SER A 64 -7.18 5.52 18.01
CA SER A 64 -7.85 4.50 17.20
C SER A 64 -8.90 5.18 16.33
N ALA A 65 -8.82 4.94 15.02
CA ALA A 65 -9.83 5.39 14.08
C ALA A 65 -11.12 4.57 14.13
N TYR A 66 -11.20 3.58 15.05
CA TYR A 66 -12.35 2.70 15.23
C TYR A 66 -13.26 3.15 16.38
N PRO A 67 -14.59 2.96 16.26
CA PRO A 67 -15.29 2.43 15.09
C PRO A 67 -15.22 3.39 13.89
N TYR A 68 -14.98 2.85 12.69
CA TYR A 68 -14.84 3.64 11.46
C TYR A 68 -16.11 3.54 10.62
N LYS A 69 -16.78 4.69 10.42
CA LYS A 69 -18.04 4.77 9.68
C LYS A 69 -17.81 5.13 8.22
N ILE A 70 -18.31 4.30 7.31
CA ILE A 70 -18.33 4.57 5.87
C ILE A 70 -19.77 4.81 5.43
N ILE A 71 -20.01 5.93 4.75
CA ILE A 71 -21.31 6.28 4.17
C ILE A 71 -21.14 6.44 2.67
N GLU A 72 -21.81 5.59 1.90
CA GLU A 72 -21.79 5.66 0.44
C GLU A 72 -23.12 5.18 -0.14
N ASN A 73 -23.70 5.95 -1.06
CA ASN A 73 -24.93 5.58 -1.78
C ASN A 73 -26.13 5.20 -0.88
N HIS A 74 -26.36 5.97 0.19
CA HIS A 74 -27.39 5.71 1.21
C HIS A 74 -27.24 4.39 1.97
N LYS A 75 -26.12 3.68 1.78
CA LYS A 75 -25.69 2.58 2.63
C LYS A 75 -24.68 3.11 3.63
N GLU A 76 -24.71 2.51 4.80
CA GLU A 76 -23.77 2.77 5.88
C GLU A 76 -23.23 1.44 6.38
N ILE A 77 -21.94 1.42 6.68
CA ILE A 77 -21.32 0.38 7.48
C ILE A 77 -20.47 1.02 8.57
N ILE A 78 -20.49 0.40 9.74
CA ILE A 78 -19.58 0.71 10.84
C ILE A 78 -18.61 -0.46 10.92
N LEU A 79 -17.34 -0.18 10.68
CA LEU A 79 -16.26 -1.15 10.81
C LEU A 79 -15.73 -1.07 12.23
N GLU A 80 -15.69 -2.21 12.91
CA GLU A 80 -15.12 -2.37 14.24
C GLU A 80 -13.67 -2.87 14.16
N GLU A 81 -12.92 -2.69 15.25
CA GLU A 81 -11.54 -3.18 15.37
C GLU A 81 -11.52 -4.71 15.60
N GLU A 82 -11.82 -5.48 14.55
CA GLU A 82 -11.96 -6.93 14.64
C GLU A 82 -11.26 -7.70 13.51
N GLU A 83 -11.11 -9.01 13.71
CA GLU A 83 -10.33 -9.90 12.82
C GLU A 83 -10.93 -10.02 11.41
N ASN A 84 -12.27 -10.00 11.31
CA ASN A 84 -12.98 -10.15 10.04
C ASN A 84 -13.25 -8.80 9.34
N MET A 85 -12.75 -7.69 9.90
CA MET A 85 -13.00 -6.34 9.38
C MET A 85 -12.72 -6.21 7.87
N PRO A 86 -11.62 -6.75 7.30
CA PRO A 86 -11.42 -6.64 5.85
C PRO A 86 -12.50 -7.30 5.01
N LEU A 87 -13.10 -8.39 5.49
CA LEU A 87 -14.18 -9.08 4.78
C LEU A 87 -15.46 -8.24 4.80
N PHE A 88 -15.79 -7.61 5.94
CA PHE A 88 -16.93 -6.70 6.05
C PHE A 88 -16.76 -5.46 5.15
N MET A 89 -15.56 -4.89 5.12
CA MET A 89 -15.23 -3.79 4.22
C MET A 89 -15.33 -4.22 2.74
N LEU A 90 -14.82 -5.39 2.38
CA LEU A 90 -14.91 -5.91 1.01
C LEU A 90 -16.35 -6.18 0.58
N ASP A 91 -17.18 -6.75 1.45
CA ASP A 91 -18.62 -6.93 1.18
C ASP A 91 -19.29 -5.58 0.89
N PHE A 92 -19.02 -4.56 1.72
CA PHE A 92 -19.56 -3.23 1.53
C PHE A 92 -19.12 -2.61 0.20
N ILE A 93 -17.82 -2.65 -0.13
CA ILE A 93 -17.28 -2.10 -1.37
C ILE A 93 -17.85 -2.86 -2.58
N MET A 94 -17.87 -4.19 -2.55
CA MET A 94 -18.43 -5.01 -3.64
C MET A 94 -19.91 -4.71 -3.88
N SER A 95 -20.70 -4.50 -2.82
CA SER A 95 -22.13 -4.20 -2.92
C SER A 95 -22.44 -2.78 -3.41
N SER A 96 -21.47 -1.86 -3.39
CA SER A 96 -21.63 -0.44 -3.74
C SER A 96 -20.98 -0.09 -5.07
N TYR A 97 -19.78 -0.62 -5.33
CA TYR A 97 -18.93 -0.32 -6.48
C TYR A 97 -19.65 -0.51 -7.83
N GLN A 98 -20.32 -1.64 -8.03
CA GLN A 98 -20.97 -1.96 -9.31
C GLN A 98 -22.33 -1.27 -9.52
N ILE A 99 -23.01 -0.88 -8.43
CA ILE A 99 -24.27 -0.13 -8.55
C ILE A 99 -24.00 1.21 -9.21
N GLN A 100 -22.92 1.90 -8.80
CA GLN A 100 -22.55 3.20 -9.34
C GLN A 100 -22.09 3.11 -10.79
N ASN A 101 -21.10 2.26 -11.08
CA ASN A 101 -20.47 2.21 -12.40
C ASN A 101 -21.46 1.83 -13.50
N ARG A 102 -22.43 0.95 -13.19
CA ARG A 102 -23.38 0.44 -14.19
C ARG A 102 -24.71 1.17 -14.23
N LYS A 103 -25.00 2.11 -13.33
CA LYS A 103 -26.34 2.74 -13.26
C LYS A 103 -26.73 3.37 -14.60
N LYS A 104 -25.88 4.26 -15.12
CA LYS A 104 -26.09 4.94 -16.41
C LYS A 104 -26.11 3.93 -17.57
N PHE A 105 -25.16 3.00 -17.58
CA PHE A 105 -25.08 1.99 -18.65
C PHE A 105 -26.33 1.10 -18.73
N LYS A 106 -26.93 0.74 -17.58
CA LYS A 106 -28.21 0.01 -17.55
C LYS A 106 -29.34 0.80 -18.23
N GLU A 107 -29.42 2.10 -17.96
CA GLU A 107 -30.43 2.98 -18.55
C GLU A 107 -30.22 3.11 -20.06
N ASP A 108 -28.96 3.23 -20.49
CA ASP A 108 -28.60 3.31 -21.91
C ASP A 108 -28.93 2.00 -22.64
N VAL A 109 -28.62 0.84 -22.07
CA VAL A 109 -29.00 -0.47 -22.64
C VAL A 109 -30.52 -0.61 -22.74
N LYS A 110 -31.28 -0.18 -21.72
CA LYS A 110 -32.76 -0.20 -21.75
C LYS A 110 -33.30 0.69 -22.88
N ARG A 111 -32.76 1.90 -23.03
CA ARG A 111 -33.12 2.82 -24.11
C ARG A 111 -32.83 2.22 -25.49
N VAL A 112 -31.65 1.63 -25.68
CA VAL A 112 -31.26 0.97 -26.93
C VAL A 112 -32.21 -0.19 -27.26
N ILE A 113 -32.56 -1.03 -26.28
CA ILE A 113 -33.53 -2.13 -26.46
C ILE A 113 -34.90 -1.59 -26.92
N GLU A 114 -35.39 -0.49 -26.34
CA GLU A 114 -36.67 0.12 -26.70
C GLU A 114 -36.67 0.68 -28.13
N VAL A 115 -35.58 1.35 -28.53
CA VAL A 115 -35.43 1.88 -29.89
C VAL A 115 -35.36 0.74 -30.91
N LEU A 116 -34.58 -0.30 -30.66
CA LEU A 116 -34.49 -1.47 -31.55
C LEU A 116 -35.84 -2.17 -31.73
N LYS A 117 -36.63 -2.31 -30.65
CA LYS A 117 -38.00 -2.85 -30.75
C LYS A 117 -38.88 -1.97 -31.63
N THR A 118 -38.77 -0.65 -31.50
CA THR A 118 -39.54 0.31 -32.31
C THR A 118 -39.17 0.19 -33.79
N ILE A 119 -37.88 0.07 -34.13
CA ILE A 119 -37.42 -0.12 -35.52
C ILE A 119 -38.00 -1.41 -36.10
N LEU A 120 -37.94 -2.52 -35.37
CA LEU A 120 -38.48 -3.82 -35.79
C LEU A 120 -40.02 -3.81 -35.90
N ASP A 121 -40.71 -3.10 -35.01
CA ASP A 121 -42.18 -2.98 -35.03
C ASP A 121 -42.65 -2.10 -36.20
N VAL A 122 -41.95 -1.01 -36.51
CA VAL A 122 -42.25 -0.12 -37.65
C VAL A 122 -42.09 -0.87 -38.97
N ASP A 123 -41.07 -1.71 -39.12
CA ASP A 123 -40.91 -2.59 -40.28
C ASP A 123 -42.03 -3.64 -40.36
N SER A 124 -42.42 -4.25 -39.24
CA SER A 124 -43.55 -5.20 -39.23
C SER A 124 -44.87 -4.55 -39.65
N LYS A 125 -45.10 -3.29 -39.27
CA LYS A 125 -46.30 -2.52 -39.63
C LYS A 125 -46.24 -1.98 -41.05
N SER A 126 -45.10 -1.47 -41.50
CA SER A 126 -44.92 -1.00 -42.89
C SER A 126 -45.00 -2.15 -43.89
N SER A 127 -44.41 -3.31 -43.59
CA SER A 127 -44.54 -4.53 -44.39
C SER A 127 -45.97 -5.12 -44.36
N GLN A 128 -46.71 -4.98 -43.25
CA GLN A 128 -48.16 -5.28 -43.22
C GLN A 128 -48.98 -4.28 -44.05
N ILE A 129 -48.66 -2.99 -44.00
CA ILE A 129 -49.32 -1.93 -44.77
C ILE A 129 -49.03 -2.10 -46.27
N LEU A 130 -47.82 -2.47 -46.68
CA LEU A 130 -47.46 -2.81 -48.06
C LEU A 130 -48.25 -4.04 -48.57
N LYS A 131 -48.35 -5.10 -47.76
CA LYS A 131 -49.21 -6.27 -48.05
C LYS A 131 -50.70 -5.95 -48.08
N LEU A 132 -51.16 -4.95 -47.31
CA LEU A 132 -52.53 -4.44 -47.35
C LEU A 132 -52.77 -3.56 -48.59
N LYS A 133 -51.77 -2.79 -49.04
CA LYS A 133 -51.78 -2.01 -50.29
C LYS A 133 -51.87 -2.91 -51.53
N GLU A 134 -51.19 -4.06 -51.53
CA GLU A 134 -51.30 -5.07 -52.60
C GLU A 134 -52.68 -5.75 -52.62
N ASN A 135 -53.33 -5.91 -51.46
CA ASN A 135 -54.64 -6.58 -51.35
C ASN A 135 -55.86 -5.65 -51.50
N TYR A 136 -55.70 -4.34 -51.29
CA TYR A 136 -56.77 -3.34 -51.36
C TYR A 136 -56.32 -2.07 -52.10
N GLY A 137 -56.18 -2.16 -53.41
CA GLY A 137 -55.74 -1.06 -54.28
C GLY A 137 -56.68 0.17 -54.35
N PHE A 138 -57.82 0.18 -53.66
CA PHE A 138 -58.85 1.22 -53.78
C PHE A 138 -58.97 2.17 -52.58
N ALA A 139 -58.30 1.90 -51.45
CA ALA A 139 -58.46 2.68 -50.20
C ALA A 139 -57.20 3.46 -49.77
N ALA A 140 -56.16 3.52 -50.61
CA ALA A 140 -54.89 4.16 -50.27
C ALA A 140 -54.93 5.71 -50.27
N GLU A 141 -55.96 6.33 -50.88
CA GLU A 141 -56.04 7.80 -51.02
C GLU A 141 -56.61 8.54 -49.80
N MET A 142 -57.26 7.85 -48.85
CA MET A 142 -57.94 8.51 -47.71
C MET A 142 -57.12 8.62 -46.43
N ILE A 143 -55.93 8.01 -46.36
CA ILE A 143 -55.08 8.08 -45.17
C ILE A 143 -53.72 8.60 -45.62
N ALA A 144 -53.32 9.77 -45.09
CA ALA A 144 -52.01 10.37 -45.33
C ALA A 144 -50.90 9.58 -44.60
N PHE A 145 -50.69 8.33 -44.99
CA PHE A 145 -49.66 7.45 -44.46
C PHE A 145 -48.25 8.03 -44.65
N GLU A 146 -48.03 8.76 -45.74
CA GLU A 146 -46.77 9.47 -46.03
C GLU A 146 -46.41 10.48 -44.94
N LYS A 147 -47.38 11.16 -44.33
CA LYS A 147 -47.14 12.13 -43.25
C LYS A 147 -46.78 11.48 -41.91
N MET A 148 -47.12 10.21 -41.70
CA MET A 148 -46.70 9.47 -40.49
C MET A 148 -45.26 8.95 -40.60
N VAL A 149 -44.78 8.66 -41.82
CA VAL A 149 -43.39 8.22 -42.06
C VAL A 149 -42.39 9.33 -41.73
N ASP A 150 -42.79 10.60 -41.87
CA ASP A 150 -41.92 11.75 -41.60
C ASP A 150 -41.63 12.01 -40.11
N LEU A 151 -42.45 11.48 -39.20
CA LEU A 151 -42.30 11.60 -37.74
C LEU A 151 -41.40 10.51 -37.13
N LEU A 152 -40.89 9.58 -37.94
CA LEU A 152 -40.05 8.47 -37.50
C LEU A 152 -38.56 8.86 -37.36
N PRO A 153 -37.80 8.20 -36.46
CA PRO A 153 -36.34 8.29 -36.43
C PRO A 153 -35.75 8.02 -37.82
N LYS A 154 -34.62 8.66 -38.18
CA LYS A 154 -33.99 8.51 -39.51
C LYS A 154 -33.75 7.03 -39.90
N SER A 155 -33.35 6.19 -38.94
CA SER A 155 -33.13 4.74 -39.13
C SER A 155 -34.40 3.91 -39.38
N ALA A 156 -35.59 4.46 -39.14
CA ALA A 156 -36.87 3.83 -39.47
C ALA A 156 -37.43 4.27 -40.84
N LYS A 157 -36.66 5.06 -41.62
CA LYS A 157 -37.06 5.56 -42.95
C LYS A 157 -36.50 4.73 -44.13
N SER A 158 -35.54 3.83 -43.90
CA SER A 158 -34.96 2.94 -44.92
C SER A 158 -35.66 1.57 -44.92
N ASP A 159 -35.94 1.00 -46.10
CA ASP A 159 -36.41 -0.40 -46.22
C ASP A 159 -35.41 -1.33 -45.50
N LEU A 160 -35.88 -2.11 -44.51
CA LEU A 160 -35.01 -3.02 -43.79
C LEU A 160 -34.69 -4.24 -44.66
N SER A 161 -33.41 -4.39 -45.05
CA SER A 161 -32.94 -5.59 -45.72
C SER A 161 -33.13 -6.83 -44.83
N LYS A 162 -33.28 -8.02 -45.43
CA LYS A 162 -33.38 -9.27 -44.66
C LYS A 162 -32.18 -9.49 -43.74
N SER A 163 -30.98 -9.13 -44.22
CA SER A 163 -29.73 -9.15 -43.45
C SER A 163 -29.84 -8.28 -42.19
N ARG A 164 -30.28 -7.02 -42.36
CA ARG A 164 -30.48 -6.06 -41.27
C ARG A 164 -31.51 -6.55 -40.25
N ILE A 165 -32.66 -7.06 -40.68
CA ILE A 165 -33.69 -7.60 -39.76
C ILE A 165 -33.12 -8.74 -38.91
N GLN A 166 -32.37 -9.66 -39.52
CA GLN A 166 -31.77 -10.80 -38.82
C GLN A 166 -30.73 -10.31 -37.79
N ARG A 167 -29.90 -9.33 -38.17
CA ARG A 167 -28.90 -8.72 -37.29
C ARG A 167 -29.56 -8.00 -36.12
N LEU A 168 -30.56 -7.14 -36.35
CA LEU A 168 -31.31 -6.44 -35.31
C LEU A 168 -31.98 -7.40 -34.31
N LYS A 169 -32.56 -8.51 -34.79
CA LYS A 169 -33.13 -9.55 -33.91
C LYS A 169 -32.06 -10.24 -33.06
N SER A 170 -30.90 -10.54 -33.63
CA SER A 170 -29.78 -11.13 -32.88
C SER A 170 -29.29 -10.18 -31.79
N ILE A 171 -29.04 -8.91 -32.15
CA ILE A 171 -28.62 -7.85 -31.22
C ILE A 171 -29.63 -7.71 -30.08
N LEU A 172 -30.92 -7.63 -30.40
CA LEU A 172 -31.98 -7.48 -29.41
C LEU A 172 -32.00 -8.66 -28.42
N ASN A 173 -31.84 -9.89 -28.92
CA ASN A 173 -31.78 -11.09 -28.07
C ASN A 173 -30.58 -11.07 -27.12
N ASP A 174 -29.40 -10.68 -27.60
CA ASP A 174 -28.18 -10.62 -26.78
C ASP A 174 -28.26 -9.50 -25.73
N LEU A 175 -28.79 -8.32 -26.09
CA LEU A 175 -29.03 -7.23 -25.14
C LEU A 175 -30.08 -7.59 -24.07
N GLN A 176 -31.15 -8.31 -24.43
CA GLN A 176 -32.17 -8.76 -23.47
C GLN A 176 -31.64 -9.79 -22.48
N LYS A 177 -30.86 -10.78 -22.96
CA LYS A 177 -30.16 -11.73 -22.07
C LYS A 177 -29.29 -11.00 -21.06
N PHE A 178 -28.63 -9.94 -21.51
CA PHE A 178 -27.74 -9.16 -20.67
C PHE A 178 -28.44 -8.28 -19.63
N SER A 179 -29.58 -7.66 -19.95
CA SER A 179 -30.35 -6.88 -18.96
C SER A 179 -30.65 -7.71 -17.70
N ASN A 180 -30.97 -9.00 -17.89
CA ASN A 180 -31.19 -9.94 -16.78
C ASN A 180 -29.90 -10.28 -16.02
N PHE A 181 -28.76 -10.34 -16.71
CA PHE A 181 -27.46 -10.68 -16.12
C PHE A 181 -26.90 -9.56 -15.23
N ILE A 182 -26.88 -8.30 -15.70
CA ILE A 182 -26.45 -7.18 -14.84
C ILE A 182 -27.34 -7.08 -13.60
N GLU A 183 -28.66 -7.24 -13.75
CA GLU A 183 -29.59 -7.05 -12.63
C GLU A 183 -29.39 -8.05 -11.49
N LYS A 184 -28.79 -9.23 -11.77
CA LYS A 184 -28.68 -10.32 -10.78
C LYS A 184 -27.28 -10.54 -10.19
N GLN A 185 -26.21 -10.13 -10.88
CA GLN A 185 -24.84 -10.50 -10.49
C GLN A 185 -23.94 -9.25 -10.39
N HIS A 186 -23.50 -8.96 -9.17
CA HIS A 186 -22.65 -7.80 -8.87
C HIS A 186 -21.15 -8.11 -8.81
N GLY A 187 -20.76 -9.38 -8.95
CA GLY A 187 -19.36 -9.79 -8.88
C GLY A 187 -19.24 -11.31 -8.77
N VAL A 188 -18.00 -11.79 -8.78
CA VAL A 188 -17.65 -13.16 -8.44
C VAL A 188 -16.61 -13.13 -7.34
N VAL A 189 -16.83 -13.90 -6.28
CA VAL A 189 -15.88 -14.08 -5.17
C VAL A 189 -15.53 -15.55 -5.07
N VAL A 190 -14.28 -15.87 -5.33
CA VAL A 190 -13.66 -17.16 -5.05
C VAL A 190 -12.97 -17.06 -3.70
N TYR A 191 -13.19 -18.02 -2.82
CA TYR A 191 -12.54 -18.03 -1.51
C TYR A 191 -12.07 -19.43 -1.15
N GLU A 192 -11.01 -19.52 -0.37
CA GLU A 192 -10.53 -20.80 0.14
C GLU A 192 -11.42 -21.37 1.25
N LYS A 193 -11.28 -22.68 1.52
CA LYS A 193 -12.10 -23.41 2.49
C LYS A 193 -12.09 -22.79 3.90
N ALA A 194 -10.96 -22.24 4.36
CA ALA A 194 -10.83 -21.67 5.69
C ALA A 194 -11.79 -20.49 5.95
N LEU A 195 -12.14 -19.73 4.90
CA LEU A 195 -13.00 -18.55 5.00
C LEU A 195 -14.49 -18.86 4.95
N LYS A 196 -14.87 -20.10 4.60
CA LYS A 196 -16.26 -20.53 4.40
C LYS A 196 -17.15 -20.19 5.59
N THR A 197 -16.72 -20.58 6.79
CA THR A 197 -17.53 -20.40 8.01
C THR A 197 -17.82 -18.94 8.28
N VAL A 198 -16.84 -18.05 8.07
CA VAL A 198 -17.00 -16.61 8.31
C VAL A 198 -17.94 -16.00 7.27
N ILE A 199 -17.78 -16.36 5.98
CA ILE A 199 -18.60 -15.85 4.89
C ILE A 199 -20.07 -16.29 5.05
N GLU A 200 -20.33 -17.57 5.31
CA GLU A 200 -21.68 -18.11 5.43
C GLU A 200 -22.40 -17.61 6.69
N LYS A 201 -21.70 -17.61 7.84
CA LYS A 201 -22.30 -17.19 9.13
C LYS A 201 -22.71 -15.73 9.14
N ASN A 202 -21.90 -14.86 8.52
CA ASN A 202 -22.17 -13.42 8.47
C ASN A 202 -22.99 -13.00 7.24
N LEU A 203 -23.39 -13.95 6.38
CA LEU A 203 -24.15 -13.69 5.15
C LEU A 203 -23.47 -12.64 4.25
N LEU A 204 -22.14 -12.73 4.10
CA LEU A 204 -21.35 -11.78 3.31
C LEU A 204 -21.59 -11.97 1.81
N PHE A 205 -21.30 -10.91 1.05
CA PHE A 205 -21.35 -10.86 -0.40
C PHE A 205 -22.76 -11.10 -0.97
N LYS A 206 -23.77 -10.45 -0.38
CA LYS A 206 -25.16 -10.56 -0.86
C LYS A 206 -25.28 -10.00 -2.29
N GLY A 207 -25.84 -10.80 -3.20
CA GLY A 207 -25.98 -10.44 -4.62
C GLY A 207 -24.69 -10.60 -5.45
N VAL A 208 -23.65 -11.17 -4.85
CA VAL A 208 -22.40 -11.55 -5.50
C VAL A 208 -22.34 -13.07 -5.56
N ARG A 209 -21.81 -13.61 -6.66
CA ARG A 209 -21.66 -15.06 -6.81
C ARG A 209 -20.45 -15.53 -6.01
N THR A 210 -20.69 -16.18 -4.87
CA THR A 210 -19.64 -16.72 -4.00
C THR A 210 -19.37 -18.20 -4.34
N ILE A 211 -18.09 -18.59 -4.42
CA ILE A 211 -17.67 -19.94 -4.80
C ILE A 211 -16.51 -20.38 -3.90
N GLU A 212 -16.71 -21.46 -3.14
CA GLU A 212 -15.65 -22.13 -2.38
C GLU A 212 -14.72 -22.88 -3.35
N ALA A 213 -13.42 -22.59 -3.29
CA ALA A 213 -12.42 -23.31 -4.05
C ALA A 213 -12.20 -24.71 -3.46
N LYS A 214 -12.49 -25.75 -4.26
CA LYS A 214 -12.27 -27.16 -3.87
C LYS A 214 -10.84 -27.64 -4.10
N THR A 215 -10.12 -27.01 -5.01
CA THR A 215 -8.75 -27.36 -5.40
C THR A 215 -7.86 -26.12 -5.32
N ASN A 216 -7.61 -25.45 -6.44
CA ASN A 216 -6.76 -24.28 -6.53
C ASN A 216 -7.62 -23.03 -6.79
N ALA A 217 -7.64 -22.10 -5.83
CA ALA A 217 -8.43 -20.89 -5.89
C ALA A 217 -7.97 -19.96 -7.02
N PHE A 218 -6.66 -19.89 -7.30
CA PHE A 218 -6.12 -19.03 -8.35
C PHE A 218 -6.50 -19.54 -9.75
N GLU A 219 -6.36 -20.84 -10.01
CA GLU A 219 -6.75 -21.43 -11.29
C GLU A 219 -8.26 -21.31 -11.53
N LEU A 220 -9.08 -21.58 -10.50
CA LEU A 220 -10.53 -21.41 -10.57
C LEU A 220 -10.92 -19.94 -10.84
N THR A 221 -10.21 -18.98 -10.24
CA THR A 221 -10.44 -17.55 -10.46
C THR A 221 -10.17 -17.17 -11.90
N GLU A 222 -9.08 -17.66 -12.48
CA GLU A 222 -8.72 -17.42 -13.87
C GLU A 222 -9.77 -17.99 -14.85
N ASP A 223 -10.23 -19.23 -14.61
CA ASP A 223 -11.24 -19.88 -15.45
C ASP A 223 -12.59 -19.15 -15.39
N LEU A 224 -13.00 -18.72 -14.18
CA LEU A 224 -14.20 -17.92 -14.01
C LEU A 224 -14.07 -16.57 -14.70
N PHE A 225 -12.92 -15.90 -14.58
CA PHE A 225 -12.67 -14.66 -15.32
C PHE A 225 -12.87 -14.85 -16.83
N LYS A 226 -12.24 -15.87 -17.43
CA LYS A 226 -12.37 -16.17 -18.87
C LYS A 226 -13.82 -16.39 -19.29
N HIS A 227 -14.59 -17.08 -18.46
CA HIS A 227 -16.01 -17.32 -18.72
C HIS A 227 -16.84 -16.03 -18.65
N GLU A 228 -16.65 -15.23 -17.59
CA GLU A 228 -17.41 -14.00 -17.37
C GLU A 228 -17.07 -12.93 -18.42
N ILE A 229 -15.78 -12.74 -18.76
CA ILE A 229 -15.36 -11.72 -19.74
C ILE A 229 -15.85 -12.05 -21.16
N LYS A 230 -15.93 -13.33 -21.53
CA LYS A 230 -16.49 -13.75 -22.82
C LYS A 230 -17.95 -13.35 -22.94
N SER A 231 -18.74 -13.59 -21.89
CA SER A 231 -20.16 -13.21 -21.84
C SER A 231 -20.33 -11.68 -21.91
N PHE A 232 -19.49 -10.94 -21.19
CA PHE A 232 -19.48 -9.48 -21.24
C PHE A 232 -19.08 -8.92 -22.61
N THR A 233 -18.15 -9.58 -23.31
CA THR A 233 -17.70 -9.16 -24.65
C THR A 233 -18.81 -9.30 -25.69
N ILE A 234 -19.57 -10.40 -25.65
CA ILE A 234 -20.72 -10.63 -26.56
C ILE A 234 -21.74 -9.50 -26.42
N LEU A 235 -22.02 -9.10 -25.18
CA LEU A 235 -22.83 -7.92 -24.93
C LEU A 235 -22.21 -6.68 -25.57
N MET A 236 -20.97 -6.34 -25.24
CA MET A 236 -20.42 -5.03 -25.61
C MET A 236 -20.36 -4.89 -27.13
N LYS A 237 -20.08 -6.00 -27.82
CA LYS A 237 -20.28 -6.14 -29.27
C LYS A 237 -21.72 -5.81 -29.68
N ALA A 238 -22.72 -6.47 -29.11
CA ALA A 238 -24.12 -6.21 -29.42
C ALA A 238 -24.53 -4.76 -29.15
N PHE A 239 -24.07 -4.16 -28.05
CA PHE A 239 -24.36 -2.76 -27.71
C PHE A 239 -23.74 -1.79 -28.72
N LYS A 240 -22.47 -1.96 -29.11
CA LYS A 240 -21.83 -1.14 -30.14
C LYS A 240 -22.50 -1.29 -31.50
N MET A 241 -22.81 -2.53 -31.92
CA MET A 241 -23.56 -2.77 -33.15
C MET A 241 -24.93 -2.08 -33.12
N ALA A 242 -25.62 -2.12 -31.98
CA ALA A 242 -26.91 -1.46 -31.81
C ALA A 242 -26.82 0.07 -31.96
N GLN A 243 -25.76 0.69 -31.44
CA GLN A 243 -25.55 2.14 -31.57
C GLN A 243 -25.40 2.53 -33.04
N LEU A 244 -24.52 1.83 -33.78
CA LEU A 244 -24.33 2.04 -35.22
C LEU A 244 -25.64 1.83 -36.01
N GLU A 245 -26.41 0.80 -35.67
CA GLU A 245 -27.70 0.51 -36.32
C GLU A 245 -28.77 1.59 -36.07
N ILE A 246 -28.83 2.13 -34.85
CA ILE A 246 -29.78 3.18 -34.46
C ILE A 246 -29.44 4.49 -35.18
N GLU A 247 -28.14 4.78 -35.33
CA GLU A 247 -27.61 5.97 -36.00
C GLU A 247 -27.59 5.84 -37.54
N ASP A 248 -27.89 4.64 -38.06
CA ASP A 248 -27.84 4.29 -39.48
C ASP A 248 -26.42 4.38 -40.09
N GLU A 249 -25.40 4.12 -39.25
CA GLU A 249 -23.97 4.15 -39.60
C GLU A 249 -23.37 2.74 -39.77
N TYR A 250 -24.20 1.69 -39.67
CA TYR A 250 -23.72 0.31 -39.84
C TYR A 250 -23.49 -0.04 -41.32
N GLU A 251 -22.22 -0.01 -41.73
CA GLU A 251 -21.76 -0.51 -43.03
C GLU A 251 -21.32 -1.99 -42.95
N GLU A 252 -22.01 -2.89 -43.67
CA GLU A 252 -21.74 -4.34 -43.62
C GLU A 252 -20.30 -4.69 -44.06
N GLU A 253 -19.79 -4.07 -45.12
CA GLU A 253 -18.45 -4.34 -45.67
C GLU A 253 -17.30 -4.02 -44.70
N ILE A 254 -17.52 -3.10 -43.76
CA ILE A 254 -16.52 -2.66 -42.77
C ILE A 254 -16.75 -3.35 -41.42
N HIS A 255 -17.99 -3.33 -40.95
CA HIS A 255 -18.29 -3.70 -39.57
C HIS A 255 -18.43 -5.20 -39.36
N ASP A 256 -18.83 -5.99 -40.36
CA ASP A 256 -18.98 -7.43 -40.18
C ASP A 256 -17.64 -8.10 -39.83
N ASP A 257 -16.56 -7.81 -40.56
CA ASP A 257 -15.21 -8.33 -40.28
C ASP A 257 -14.65 -7.84 -38.94
N TYR A 258 -14.83 -6.55 -38.64
CA TYR A 258 -14.44 -5.98 -37.34
C TYR A 258 -15.13 -6.69 -36.18
N PHE A 259 -16.45 -6.87 -36.26
CA PHE A 259 -17.21 -7.50 -35.19
C PHE A 259 -17.00 -9.01 -35.13
N GLU A 260 -16.70 -9.70 -36.23
CA GLU A 260 -16.31 -11.12 -36.23
C GLU A 260 -15.09 -11.38 -35.35
N HIS A 261 -14.09 -10.49 -35.39
CA HIS A 261 -12.84 -10.60 -34.63
C HIS A 261 -12.86 -9.84 -33.28
N PHE A 262 -13.97 -9.17 -32.97
CA PHE A 262 -14.11 -8.39 -31.74
C PHE A 262 -13.99 -9.26 -30.49
N ASN A 263 -13.02 -8.90 -29.65
CA ASN A 263 -12.74 -9.56 -28.37
C ASN A 263 -12.51 -8.52 -27.26
N TRP A 264 -12.42 -8.97 -26.02
CA TRP A 264 -12.36 -8.08 -24.85
C TRP A 264 -11.18 -7.10 -24.83
N HIS A 265 -10.08 -7.36 -25.56
CA HIS A 265 -8.96 -6.42 -25.68
C HIS A 265 -9.30 -5.17 -26.50
N HIS A 266 -10.42 -5.20 -27.25
CA HIS A 266 -10.92 -4.04 -28.00
C HIS A 266 -11.81 -3.11 -27.14
N LEU A 267 -12.10 -3.49 -25.90
CA LEU A 267 -12.88 -2.68 -24.98
C LEU A 267 -12.06 -1.48 -24.50
N GLN A 268 -12.71 -0.32 -24.45
CA GLN A 268 -12.12 0.89 -23.89
C GLN A 268 -12.04 0.80 -22.36
N GLU A 269 -11.22 1.64 -21.73
CA GLU A 269 -11.04 1.63 -20.28
C GLU A 269 -12.37 1.79 -19.51
N ASP A 270 -13.22 2.72 -19.95
CA ASP A 270 -14.53 2.94 -19.34
C ASP A 270 -15.49 1.76 -19.53
N GLU A 271 -15.33 0.98 -20.60
CA GLU A 271 -16.10 -0.24 -20.84
C GLU A 271 -15.60 -1.39 -19.96
N LEU A 272 -14.28 -1.51 -19.75
CA LEU A 272 -13.71 -2.48 -18.82
C LEU A 272 -14.12 -2.19 -17.38
N ARG A 273 -14.30 -0.93 -16.98
CA ARG A 273 -14.83 -0.56 -15.66
C ARG A 273 -16.27 -1.01 -15.42
N LEU A 274 -17.02 -1.27 -16.49
CA LEU A 274 -18.35 -1.87 -16.41
C LEU A 274 -18.30 -3.38 -16.21
N PHE A 275 -17.15 -4.04 -16.36
CA PHE A 275 -17.03 -5.48 -16.12
C PHE A 275 -17.21 -5.83 -14.64
N VAL A 276 -17.68 -7.06 -14.34
CA VAL A 276 -17.89 -7.50 -12.95
C VAL A 276 -16.53 -7.79 -12.32
N PRO A 277 -16.26 -7.33 -11.08
CA PRO A 277 -15.03 -7.70 -10.41
C PRO A 277 -15.01 -9.21 -10.12
N VAL A 278 -13.90 -9.86 -10.45
CA VAL A 278 -13.60 -11.24 -10.08
C VAL A 278 -12.54 -11.19 -8.99
N LEU A 279 -12.94 -11.57 -7.77
CA LEU A 279 -12.14 -11.46 -6.56
C LEU A 279 -11.77 -12.86 -6.06
N CYS A 280 -10.51 -13.09 -5.72
CA CYS A 280 -10.02 -14.26 -5.01
C CYS A 280 -9.60 -13.85 -3.60
N ILE A 281 -10.11 -14.50 -2.57
CA ILE A 281 -9.77 -14.22 -1.16
C ILE A 281 -9.12 -15.45 -0.55
N THR A 282 -7.89 -15.30 -0.04
CA THR A 282 -7.16 -16.37 0.65
C THR A 282 -6.42 -15.83 1.86
N ASP A 283 -5.96 -16.70 2.75
CA ASP A 283 -4.98 -16.34 3.76
C ASP A 283 -3.52 -16.40 3.23
N GLN A 284 -2.58 -15.96 4.07
CA GLN A 284 -1.14 -15.96 3.77
C GLN A 284 -0.59 -17.38 3.57
N ASN A 285 -1.07 -18.37 4.33
CA ASN A 285 -0.60 -19.75 4.26
C ASN A 285 -0.97 -20.41 2.93
N TYR A 286 -2.21 -20.17 2.48
CA TYR A 286 -2.69 -20.63 1.19
C TYR A 286 -1.83 -20.08 0.06
N LEU A 287 -1.53 -18.78 0.09
CA LEU A 287 -0.66 -18.15 -0.89
C LEU A 287 0.73 -18.79 -0.91
N ASN A 288 1.37 -18.91 0.27
CA ASN A 288 2.71 -19.51 0.39
C ASN A 288 2.77 -20.91 -0.22
N ASN A 289 1.71 -21.71 -0.05
CA ASN A 289 1.61 -23.05 -0.62
C ASN A 289 1.31 -23.09 -2.12
N HIS A 290 0.83 -21.98 -2.72
CA HIS A 290 0.36 -21.93 -4.12
C HIS A 290 1.00 -20.80 -4.94
N LEU A 291 2.19 -20.32 -4.56
CA LEU A 291 2.92 -19.25 -5.24
C LEU A 291 3.09 -19.44 -6.75
N THR A 292 3.28 -20.68 -7.19
CA THR A 292 3.41 -21.01 -8.61
C THR A 292 2.13 -20.70 -9.37
N SER A 293 0.95 -21.09 -8.84
CA SER A 293 -0.34 -20.81 -9.48
C SER A 293 -0.70 -19.33 -9.38
N PHE A 294 -0.40 -18.68 -8.25
CA PHE A 294 -0.51 -17.23 -8.11
C PHE A 294 0.31 -16.49 -9.18
N GLY A 295 1.60 -16.83 -9.32
CA GLY A 295 2.49 -16.22 -10.29
C GLY A 295 2.00 -16.41 -11.73
N LYS A 296 1.55 -17.62 -12.08
CA LYS A 296 0.95 -17.90 -13.40
C LYS A 296 -0.28 -17.03 -13.66
N MET A 297 -1.23 -16.98 -12.74
CA MET A 297 -2.46 -16.19 -12.89
C MET A 297 -2.15 -14.71 -13.13
N MET A 298 -1.18 -14.15 -12.40
CA MET A 298 -0.80 -12.74 -12.54
C MET A 298 -0.07 -12.43 -13.85
N MET A 299 0.70 -13.38 -14.38
CA MET A 299 1.40 -13.23 -15.66
C MET A 299 0.45 -13.16 -16.86
N VAL A 300 -0.74 -13.76 -16.78
CA VAL A 300 -1.73 -13.71 -17.88
C VAL A 300 -2.34 -12.31 -18.04
N ASN A 301 -2.11 -11.41 -17.09
CA ASN A 301 -2.54 -10.01 -17.15
C ASN A 301 -4.08 -9.84 -17.25
N HIS A 302 -4.83 -10.77 -16.68
CA HIS A 302 -6.28 -10.62 -16.53
C HIS A 302 -6.60 -9.66 -15.38
N PRO A 303 -7.63 -8.79 -15.51
CA PRO A 303 -8.09 -7.88 -14.45
C PRO A 303 -8.84 -8.63 -13.33
N VAL A 304 -8.12 -9.52 -12.64
CA VAL A 304 -8.58 -10.23 -11.44
C VAL A 304 -8.00 -9.56 -10.20
N ASN A 305 -8.75 -9.59 -9.11
CA ASN A 305 -8.33 -9.04 -7.83
C ASN A 305 -8.03 -10.18 -6.85
N VAL A 306 -6.86 -10.17 -6.22
CA VAL A 306 -6.48 -11.15 -5.19
C VAL A 306 -6.33 -10.43 -3.87
N VAL A 307 -7.12 -10.83 -2.88
CA VAL A 307 -7.01 -10.37 -1.50
C VAL A 307 -6.34 -11.46 -0.67
N ILE A 308 -5.27 -11.08 0.01
CA ILE A 308 -4.54 -11.93 0.94
C ILE A 308 -4.72 -11.33 2.33
N ILE A 309 -5.33 -12.11 3.23
CA ILE A 309 -5.46 -11.75 4.64
C ILE A 309 -4.27 -12.35 5.38
N ASN A 310 -3.36 -11.50 5.84
CA ASN A 310 -2.21 -11.89 6.64
C ASN A 310 -2.49 -11.70 8.13
N GLN A 311 -2.49 -12.79 8.87
CA GLN A 311 -2.71 -12.82 10.31
C GLN A 311 -1.44 -13.09 11.11
N GLU A 312 -0.30 -13.28 10.44
CA GLU A 312 0.98 -13.51 11.09
C GLU A 312 1.43 -12.28 11.90
N LEU A 313 1.91 -12.53 13.11
CA LEU A 313 2.43 -11.50 14.02
C LEU A 313 3.94 -11.37 13.93
N VAL A 314 4.63 -12.50 13.77
CA VAL A 314 6.08 -12.60 13.57
C VAL A 314 6.32 -13.76 12.62
N SER A 315 7.45 -13.76 11.93
CA SER A 315 7.85 -14.91 11.12
C SER A 315 8.00 -16.15 12.02
N GLU A 316 7.24 -17.21 11.72
CA GLU A 316 7.35 -18.46 12.48
C GLU A 316 8.75 -19.07 12.28
N PRO A 317 9.43 -19.46 13.38
CA PRO A 317 10.70 -20.16 13.26
C PRO A 317 10.45 -21.54 12.62
N ASN A 318 11.24 -21.88 11.62
CA ASN A 318 11.17 -23.22 11.04
C ASN A 318 11.84 -24.21 12.01
N PRO A 319 11.10 -25.17 12.59
CA PRO A 319 11.60 -26.04 13.65
C PRO A 319 12.65 -27.05 13.15
N GLN A 320 12.77 -27.25 11.83
CA GLN A 320 13.75 -28.15 11.22
C GLN A 320 15.11 -27.49 10.98
N LEU A 321 15.19 -26.17 11.14
CA LEU A 321 16.42 -25.42 10.95
C LEU A 321 17.08 -25.12 12.28
N LYS A 322 18.41 -25.23 12.29
CA LYS A 322 19.20 -24.74 13.42
C LYS A 322 18.99 -23.24 13.54
N TRP A 323 19.07 -22.75 14.78
CA TRP A 323 18.87 -21.34 15.11
C TRP A 323 19.83 -20.39 14.36
N VAL A 324 21.05 -20.85 14.05
CA VAL A 324 21.98 -20.11 13.19
C VAL A 324 21.47 -20.05 11.74
N ASP A 325 20.95 -21.13 11.17
CA ASP A 325 20.47 -21.14 9.79
C ASP A 325 19.15 -20.36 9.63
N SER A 326 18.29 -20.37 10.65
CA SER A 326 17.06 -19.58 10.66
C SER A 326 17.35 -18.08 10.67
N SER A 327 18.51 -17.66 11.20
CA SER A 327 18.92 -16.27 11.30
C SER A 327 19.29 -15.61 9.97
N TYR A 328 19.66 -16.39 8.96
CA TYR A 328 20.04 -15.91 7.62
C TYR A 328 18.92 -16.00 6.59
N LYS A 329 17.69 -16.31 7.02
CA LYS A 329 16.55 -16.39 6.11
C LYS A 329 15.98 -15.02 5.80
N PHE A 330 15.78 -14.77 4.52
CA PHE A 330 14.95 -13.68 4.04
C PHE A 330 13.47 -14.07 4.10
N ARG A 331 12.62 -13.13 4.50
CA ARG A 331 11.18 -13.34 4.41
C ARG A 331 10.75 -13.21 2.96
N GLN A 332 9.70 -13.93 2.63
CA GLN A 332 9.11 -13.83 1.32
C GLN A 332 8.20 -12.61 1.22
N GLU A 333 8.71 -11.54 0.61
CA GLU A 333 7.99 -10.27 0.46
C GLU A 333 7.05 -10.28 -0.75
N ILE A 334 5.79 -10.66 -0.53
CA ILE A 334 4.78 -10.85 -1.58
C ILE A 334 4.55 -9.56 -2.40
N ALA A 335 4.49 -8.39 -1.74
CA ALA A 335 4.33 -7.13 -2.44
C ALA A 335 5.50 -6.83 -3.40
N ALA A 336 6.74 -7.11 -2.98
CA ALA A 336 7.91 -6.95 -3.83
C ALA A 336 7.89 -7.91 -5.04
N LEU A 337 7.48 -9.17 -4.83
CA LEU A 337 7.29 -10.12 -5.92
C LEU A 337 6.23 -9.66 -6.93
N ALA A 338 5.14 -9.05 -6.45
CA ALA A 338 4.10 -8.53 -7.32
C ALA A 338 4.58 -7.31 -8.13
N ILE A 339 5.26 -6.36 -7.48
CA ILE A 339 5.84 -5.18 -8.14
C ILE A 339 6.86 -5.58 -9.21
N ALA A 340 7.65 -6.63 -8.96
CA ALA A 340 8.64 -7.12 -9.92
C ALA A 340 8.02 -7.58 -11.26
N GLN A 341 6.74 -7.97 -11.27
CA GLN A 341 6.02 -8.30 -12.52
C GLN A 341 5.60 -7.07 -13.33
N ARG A 342 5.59 -5.87 -12.72
CA ARG A 342 5.31 -4.56 -13.33
C ARG A 342 3.89 -4.33 -13.85
N ASN A 343 3.09 -5.37 -14.01
CA ASN A 343 1.71 -5.30 -14.48
C ASN A 343 0.68 -5.44 -13.35
N ILE A 344 1.10 -5.82 -12.14
CA ILE A 344 0.19 -6.06 -11.01
C ILE A 344 0.01 -4.78 -10.20
N PHE A 345 -1.21 -4.26 -10.09
CA PHE A 345 -1.55 -3.26 -9.08
C PHE A 345 -1.33 -3.86 -7.69
N THR A 346 -0.43 -3.30 -6.90
CA THR A 346 -0.07 -3.85 -5.59
C THR A 346 -0.46 -2.87 -4.51
N PHE A 347 -1.31 -3.31 -3.58
CA PHE A 347 -1.69 -2.55 -2.41
C PHE A 347 -1.48 -3.41 -1.17
N GLN A 348 -0.50 -3.04 -0.36
CA GLN A 348 -0.22 -3.65 0.93
C GLN A 348 -0.54 -2.64 2.03
N SER A 349 -1.39 -3.02 2.97
CA SER A 349 -1.76 -2.15 4.10
C SER A 349 -2.13 -2.95 5.34
N THR A 350 -2.32 -2.25 6.44
CA THR A 350 -2.82 -2.81 7.69
C THR A 350 -4.20 -2.27 7.99
N ILE A 351 -4.84 -2.81 9.03
CA ILE A 351 -6.10 -2.27 9.55
C ILE A 351 -5.94 -0.94 10.32
N ALA A 352 -4.73 -0.48 10.62
CA ALA A 352 -4.55 0.68 11.51
C ALA A 352 -5.13 1.99 10.96
N GLU A 353 -5.19 2.13 9.63
CA GLU A 353 -5.67 3.32 8.95
C GLU A 353 -6.86 2.93 8.03
N PRO A 354 -8.08 2.76 8.58
CA PRO A 354 -9.23 2.23 7.84
C PRO A 354 -9.62 3.09 6.63
N ALA A 355 -9.43 4.41 6.70
CA ALA A 355 -9.66 5.31 5.57
C ALA A 355 -8.72 5.02 4.39
N LEU A 356 -7.42 4.87 4.65
CA LEU A 356 -6.43 4.51 3.63
C LEU A 356 -6.69 3.11 3.07
N LEU A 357 -7.05 2.17 3.95
CA LEU A 357 -7.38 0.81 3.58
C LEU A 357 -8.58 0.78 2.61
N TYR A 358 -9.68 1.46 2.95
CA TYR A 358 -10.87 1.56 2.12
C TYR A 358 -10.56 2.17 0.74
N GLU A 359 -9.83 3.29 0.71
CA GLU A 359 -9.46 3.96 -0.53
C GLU A 359 -8.55 3.11 -1.43
N GLY A 360 -7.59 2.39 -0.84
CA GLY A 360 -6.71 1.50 -1.59
C GLY A 360 -7.45 0.31 -2.19
N VAL A 361 -8.30 -0.36 -1.41
CA VAL A 361 -9.11 -1.49 -1.91
C VAL A 361 -10.06 -1.04 -3.02
N LYS A 362 -10.71 0.13 -2.87
CA LYS A 362 -11.59 0.70 -3.90
C LYS A 362 -10.84 0.97 -5.20
N LYS A 363 -9.61 1.52 -5.12
CA LYS A 363 -8.75 1.75 -6.29
C LYS A 363 -8.34 0.44 -6.96
N SER A 364 -7.95 -0.58 -6.20
CA SER A 364 -7.62 -1.91 -6.75
C SER A 364 -8.80 -2.52 -7.52
N LEU A 365 -10.00 -2.52 -6.92
CA LEU A 365 -11.19 -3.08 -7.55
C LEU A 365 -11.63 -2.32 -8.82
N GLY A 366 -11.20 -1.06 -8.97
CA GLY A 366 -11.42 -0.27 -10.18
C GLY A 366 -10.28 -0.23 -11.18
N SER A 367 -9.18 -0.92 -10.88
CA SER A 367 -8.10 -1.14 -11.81
C SER A 367 -8.51 -2.16 -12.88
N TYR A 368 -8.03 -1.96 -14.10
CA TYR A 368 -8.11 -2.95 -15.18
C TYR A 368 -6.80 -3.76 -15.31
N ALA A 369 -5.88 -3.62 -14.35
CA ALA A 369 -4.74 -4.48 -14.19
C ALA A 369 -5.05 -5.63 -13.20
N PRO A 370 -4.36 -6.79 -13.28
CA PRO A 370 -4.37 -7.73 -12.17
C PRO A 370 -3.97 -7.02 -10.87
N SER A 371 -4.61 -7.36 -9.77
CA SER A 371 -4.41 -6.67 -8.50
C SER A 371 -4.08 -7.63 -7.36
N LEU A 372 -3.10 -7.26 -6.54
CA LEU A 372 -2.80 -7.86 -5.24
C LEU A 372 -3.15 -6.86 -4.14
N ILE A 373 -4.05 -7.27 -3.25
CA ILE A 373 -4.48 -6.54 -2.06
C ILE A 373 -4.01 -7.37 -0.86
N HIS A 374 -2.94 -6.96 -0.19
CA HIS A 374 -2.33 -7.69 0.91
C HIS A 374 -2.59 -6.95 2.22
N ILE A 375 -3.48 -7.50 3.06
CA ILE A 375 -3.98 -6.83 4.26
C ILE A 375 -3.48 -7.56 5.49
N SER A 376 -2.71 -6.88 6.34
CA SER A 376 -2.35 -7.41 7.66
C SER A 376 -3.43 -7.10 8.70
N VAL A 377 -3.91 -8.16 9.34
CA VAL A 377 -4.85 -8.14 10.46
C VAL A 377 -4.27 -8.97 11.60
N PRO A 378 -3.63 -8.36 12.60
CA PRO A 378 -3.11 -9.09 13.76
C PRO A 378 -4.22 -9.94 14.41
N SER A 379 -4.15 -11.27 14.36
CA SER A 379 -5.26 -12.16 14.77
C SER A 379 -5.33 -12.39 16.29
N ASN A 380 -4.20 -12.33 17.00
CA ASN A 380 -4.14 -12.79 18.39
C ASN A 380 -3.72 -11.71 19.40
N VAL A 381 -4.64 -10.79 19.75
CA VAL A 381 -4.42 -9.83 20.86
C VAL A 381 -4.14 -10.57 22.17
N ARG A 382 -4.58 -11.81 22.39
CA ARG A 382 -4.37 -12.49 23.69
C ARG A 382 -2.90 -12.72 24.05
N MET A 383 -1.99 -12.61 23.07
CA MET A 383 -0.55 -12.67 23.30
C MET A 383 0.03 -11.33 23.79
N THR A 384 -0.74 -10.26 23.90
CA THR A 384 -0.25 -8.92 24.25
C THR A 384 -1.38 -8.10 24.88
N THR A 385 -1.08 -6.95 25.48
CA THR A 385 -2.10 -6.04 26.02
C THR A 385 -2.53 -4.99 25.01
N LEU A 386 -1.83 -4.89 23.87
CA LEU A 386 -2.08 -3.88 22.84
C LEU A 386 -3.30 -4.21 21.98
N SER A 387 -4.04 -3.16 21.59
CA SER A 387 -5.10 -3.30 20.58
C SER A 387 -4.53 -3.73 19.21
N ARG A 388 -5.38 -4.25 18.33
CA ARG A 388 -4.97 -4.66 16.97
C ARG A 388 -4.46 -3.48 16.16
N THR A 389 -5.06 -2.30 16.34
CA THR A 389 -4.63 -1.05 15.70
C THR A 389 -3.21 -0.68 16.14
N LEU A 390 -2.93 -0.75 17.44
CA LEU A 390 -1.58 -0.47 17.96
C LEU A 390 -0.56 -1.50 17.47
N LEU A 391 -0.91 -2.79 17.44
CA LEU A 391 -0.06 -3.83 16.86
C LEU A 391 0.23 -3.61 15.38
N ALA A 392 -0.78 -3.21 14.61
CA ALA A 392 -0.64 -2.89 13.19
C ALA A 392 0.26 -1.67 12.97
N ASN A 393 0.15 -0.62 13.80
CA ASN A 393 1.07 0.51 13.76
C ASN A 393 2.49 0.11 14.16
N ALA A 394 2.65 -0.76 15.16
CA ALA A 394 3.96 -1.27 15.57
C ALA A 394 4.61 -2.14 14.49
N ALA A 395 3.82 -2.95 13.77
CA ALA A 395 4.30 -3.70 12.61
C ALA A 395 4.77 -2.78 11.48
N ASN A 396 4.13 -1.62 11.30
CA ASN A 396 4.57 -0.60 10.36
C ASN A 396 5.87 0.09 10.81
N ALA A 397 5.93 0.52 12.06
CA ALA A 397 7.08 1.22 12.65
C ALA A 397 8.33 0.33 12.67
N GLY A 398 8.19 -0.93 13.10
CA GLY A 398 9.26 -1.93 13.13
C GLY A 398 9.57 -2.54 11.76
N ARG A 399 9.01 -2.00 10.67
CA ARG A 399 9.19 -2.45 9.28
C ARG A 399 8.86 -3.94 9.03
N TYR A 400 8.05 -4.55 9.89
CA TYR A 400 7.56 -5.93 9.71
C TYR A 400 6.56 -6.03 8.55
N PHE A 401 5.64 -5.05 8.48
CA PHE A 401 4.61 -4.99 7.44
C PHE A 401 4.46 -3.54 6.94
N PRO A 402 5.41 -3.06 6.12
CA PRO A 402 5.32 -1.71 5.56
C PRO A 402 4.13 -1.59 4.61
N MET A 403 3.51 -0.40 4.56
CA MET A 403 2.49 -0.06 3.58
C MET A 403 3.14 0.18 2.21
N VAL A 404 2.55 -0.38 1.17
CA VAL A 404 3.07 -0.27 -0.20
C VAL A 404 1.92 -0.02 -1.16
N GLN A 405 2.08 0.97 -2.04
CA GLN A 405 1.14 1.21 -3.12
C GLN A 405 1.90 1.24 -4.45
N TYR A 406 1.45 0.43 -5.41
CA TYR A 406 1.96 0.41 -6.77
C TYR A 406 0.80 0.34 -7.75
N ASP A 407 0.72 1.32 -8.65
CA ASP A 407 -0.31 1.41 -9.69
C ASP A 407 0.34 1.41 -11.08
N PRO A 408 0.26 0.29 -11.83
CA PRO A 408 0.94 0.14 -13.12
C PRO A 408 0.34 1.00 -14.24
N ILE A 409 -0.89 1.50 -14.09
CA ILE A 409 -1.68 2.12 -15.15
C ILE A 409 -1.89 3.62 -14.97
N LYS A 410 -1.73 4.16 -13.74
CA LYS A 410 -2.08 5.56 -13.45
C LYS A 410 -1.16 6.63 -14.01
N PHE A 411 0.12 6.34 -14.21
CA PHE A 411 1.10 7.32 -14.66
C PHE A 411 2.01 6.77 -15.76
N SER A 412 2.42 7.63 -16.69
CA SER A 412 3.41 7.26 -17.71
C SER A 412 4.81 7.11 -17.09
N GLU A 413 5.10 7.90 -16.06
CA GLU A 413 6.37 7.96 -15.36
C GLU A 413 6.44 6.89 -14.28
N TRP A 414 7.39 5.97 -14.42
CA TRP A 414 7.57 4.84 -13.50
C TRP A 414 7.70 5.26 -12.03
N GLY A 415 8.46 6.32 -11.75
CA GLY A 415 8.69 6.80 -10.38
C GLY A 415 7.42 7.29 -9.66
N ARG A 416 6.34 7.59 -10.38
CA ARG A 416 5.05 8.02 -9.79
C ARG A 416 4.09 6.86 -9.55
N ARG A 417 4.42 5.67 -10.06
CA ARG A 417 3.60 4.46 -9.92
C ARG A 417 3.73 3.84 -8.54
N PHE A 418 4.86 4.01 -7.86
CA PHE A 418 5.18 3.41 -6.57
C PHE A 418 5.21 4.45 -5.45
N SER A 419 4.62 4.13 -4.29
CA SER A 419 4.63 5.00 -3.11
C SER A 419 4.67 4.21 -1.81
N ILE A 420 5.43 4.74 -0.85
CA ILE A 420 5.52 4.31 0.56
C ILE A 420 5.24 5.47 1.52
N THR A 421 4.68 6.59 1.04
CA THR A 421 4.50 7.82 1.82
C THR A 421 3.60 7.65 3.05
N SER A 422 2.72 6.64 3.05
CA SER A 422 1.76 6.38 4.14
C SER A 422 2.38 5.68 5.35
N ASN A 423 3.66 5.29 5.29
CA ASN A 423 4.35 4.67 6.41
C ASN A 423 4.74 5.69 7.48
N ILE A 424 4.93 5.23 8.71
CA ILE A 424 5.43 6.06 9.82
C ILE A 424 6.88 6.46 9.52
N GLN A 425 7.15 7.77 9.56
CA GLN A 425 8.44 8.42 9.29
C GLN A 425 9.16 7.77 8.09
N PRO A 426 8.63 7.91 6.86
CA PRO A 426 9.03 7.09 5.72
C PRO A 426 10.43 7.42 5.18
N THR A 427 11.01 8.56 5.59
CA THR A 427 12.39 8.96 5.27
C THR A 427 13.42 8.23 6.12
N ASN A 428 13.05 7.84 7.34
CA ASN A 428 14.00 7.26 8.30
C ASN A 428 14.04 5.74 8.13
N LEU A 429 15.20 5.14 8.38
CA LEU A 429 15.34 3.68 8.41
C LEU A 429 14.45 3.10 9.52
N TRP A 430 14.66 3.61 10.74
CA TRP A 430 13.85 3.36 11.91
C TRP A 430 13.17 4.67 12.35
N PRO A 431 11.87 4.66 12.68
CA PRO A 431 11.22 5.85 13.23
C PRO A 431 11.80 6.18 14.61
N SER A 432 12.05 7.47 14.83
CA SER A 432 12.62 8.00 16.07
C SER A 432 11.56 8.64 16.94
N TYR A 433 11.67 8.48 18.25
CA TYR A 433 10.73 9.02 19.20
C TYR A 433 11.43 9.52 20.46
N SER A 434 10.91 10.59 21.05
CA SER A 434 11.34 11.08 22.36
C SER A 434 10.59 10.37 23.47
N ILE A 435 11.31 9.81 24.44
CA ILE A 435 10.75 9.32 25.72
C ILE A 435 11.27 10.13 26.89
N SER A 436 10.42 10.38 27.88
CA SER A 436 10.77 11.12 29.09
C SER A 436 11.24 10.15 30.17
N ILE A 437 12.42 10.43 30.73
CA ILE A 437 13.02 9.70 31.84
C ILE A 437 13.14 10.64 33.03
N ARG A 438 12.73 10.18 34.20
CA ARG A 438 12.87 10.86 35.48
C ARG A 438 14.03 10.27 36.25
N SER A 439 14.94 11.14 36.65
CA SER A 439 16.05 10.81 37.56
C SER A 439 15.59 10.78 39.03
N GLU A 440 16.42 10.24 39.91
CA GLU A 440 16.18 10.24 41.37
C GLU A 440 16.07 11.65 41.97
N ASP A 441 16.64 12.66 41.31
CA ASP A 441 16.59 14.08 41.70
C ASP A 441 15.33 14.81 41.17
N ASP A 442 14.32 14.08 40.68
CA ASP A 442 13.09 14.60 40.06
C ASP A 442 13.29 15.43 38.78
N GLU A 443 14.50 15.44 38.21
CA GLU A 443 14.73 16.04 36.90
C GLU A 443 14.24 15.12 35.79
N VAL A 444 13.41 15.67 34.90
CA VAL A 444 12.91 15.01 33.69
C VAL A 444 13.84 15.32 32.53
N GLN A 445 14.37 14.26 31.90
CA GLN A 445 15.22 14.32 30.72
C GLN A 445 14.54 13.57 29.58
N ASN A 446 14.59 14.13 28.37
CA ASN A 446 14.11 13.44 27.18
C ASN A 446 15.27 12.76 26.47
N ILE A 447 15.08 11.49 26.10
CA ILE A 447 16.01 10.77 25.24
C ILE A 447 15.32 10.39 23.93
N GLU A 448 16.06 10.50 22.83
CA GLU A 448 15.61 10.04 21.52
C GLU A 448 15.95 8.56 21.36
N VAL A 449 14.95 7.77 20.96
CA VAL A 449 15.04 6.32 20.84
C VAL A 449 14.40 5.88 19.53
N ASN A 450 15.09 4.99 18.81
CA ASN A 450 14.61 4.46 17.54
C ASN A 450 13.83 3.16 17.77
N PHE A 451 12.63 3.06 17.17
CA PHE A 451 11.84 1.84 17.21
C PHE A 451 12.25 0.89 16.09
N THR A 452 12.92 -0.20 16.46
CA THR A 452 13.44 -1.21 15.54
C THR A 452 12.53 -2.44 15.45
N TYR A 453 12.87 -3.38 14.57
CA TYR A 453 12.17 -4.67 14.54
C TYR A 453 12.38 -5.50 15.84
N ALA A 454 13.45 -5.26 16.59
CA ALA A 454 13.65 -5.88 17.90
C ALA A 454 12.62 -5.37 18.92
N ASP A 455 12.34 -4.06 18.92
CA ASP A 455 11.31 -3.45 19.76
C ASP A 455 9.91 -3.99 19.43
N TYR A 456 9.62 -4.17 18.13
CA TYR A 456 8.38 -4.83 17.69
C TYR A 456 8.27 -6.27 18.22
N LYS A 457 9.34 -7.07 18.12
CA LYS A 457 9.34 -8.44 18.66
C LYS A 457 9.11 -8.45 20.17
N ALA A 458 9.69 -7.50 20.90
CA ALA A 458 9.56 -7.38 22.35
C ALA A 458 8.16 -7.00 22.84
N ILE A 459 7.22 -6.64 21.94
CA ILE A 459 5.80 -6.49 22.28
C ILE A 459 5.17 -7.83 22.70
N PHE A 460 5.70 -8.95 22.20
CA PHE A 460 5.20 -10.29 22.49
C PHE A 460 5.93 -10.86 23.73
N PRO A 461 5.24 -11.19 24.84
CA PRO A 461 5.85 -11.67 26.08
C PRO A 461 6.72 -12.92 25.90
N GLU A 462 6.32 -13.84 25.02
CA GLU A 462 7.13 -15.03 24.71
C GLU A 462 8.48 -14.68 24.06
N LYS A 463 8.56 -13.54 23.36
CA LYS A 463 9.81 -13.03 22.76
C LYS A 463 10.68 -12.29 23.77
N VAL A 464 10.09 -11.65 24.77
CA VAL A 464 10.84 -11.02 25.86
C VAL A 464 11.70 -12.06 26.61
N LYS A 465 11.21 -13.29 26.78
CA LYS A 465 11.96 -14.41 27.39
C LYS A 465 13.23 -14.79 26.62
N GLU A 466 13.36 -14.40 25.35
CA GLU A 466 14.56 -14.62 24.54
C GLU A 466 15.66 -13.57 24.79
N LEU A 467 15.39 -12.51 25.58
CA LEU A 467 16.30 -11.40 25.86
C LEU A 467 16.99 -11.55 27.22
N MET A 468 18.21 -11.04 27.37
CA MET A 468 18.93 -11.04 28.64
C MET A 468 18.89 -9.64 29.26
N ILE A 469 18.34 -9.51 30.47
CA ILE A 469 18.29 -8.21 31.18
C ILE A 469 19.69 -7.83 31.65
N ILE A 470 20.06 -6.57 31.47
CA ILE A 470 21.34 -6.03 31.90
C ILE A 470 21.08 -5.16 33.13
N PRO A 471 21.51 -5.57 34.33
CA PRO A 471 21.41 -4.73 35.51
C PRO A 471 22.28 -3.47 35.36
N ALA A 472 21.81 -2.35 35.93
CA ALA A 472 22.45 -1.04 35.81
C ALA A 472 23.93 -1.02 36.28
N GLU A 473 24.28 -1.87 37.24
CA GLU A 473 25.64 -2.05 37.78
C GLU A 473 26.65 -2.68 36.78
N PHE A 474 26.16 -3.33 35.72
CA PHE A 474 26.97 -3.96 34.68
C PHE A 474 27.02 -3.16 33.36
N GLU A 475 26.42 -1.97 33.33
CA GLU A 475 26.42 -1.11 32.16
C GLU A 475 27.82 -0.58 31.83
N THR A 476 28.17 -0.58 30.55
CA THR A 476 29.42 0.01 30.04
C THR A 476 29.18 0.65 28.67
N ASP A 477 30.15 1.44 28.19
CA ASP A 477 30.15 2.05 26.85
C ASP A 477 30.24 1.02 25.70
N GLN A 478 30.33 -0.28 26.03
CA GLN A 478 30.22 -1.37 25.05
C GLN A 478 28.77 -1.69 24.68
N LEU A 479 27.79 -1.21 25.45
CA LEU A 479 26.37 -1.33 25.13
C LEU A 479 25.96 -0.25 24.14
N ILE A 480 25.36 -0.66 23.02
CA ILE A 480 24.94 0.25 21.95
C ILE A 480 23.48 -0.05 21.58
N PRO A 481 22.63 0.95 21.34
CA PRO A 481 21.28 0.72 20.83
C PRO A 481 21.30 -0.09 19.53
N VAL A 482 20.31 -0.99 19.33
CA VAL A 482 20.23 -1.83 18.11
C VAL A 482 20.32 -0.99 16.83
N SER A 483 19.67 0.18 16.78
CA SER A 483 19.69 1.06 15.61
C SER A 483 21.10 1.54 15.25
N GLU A 484 21.84 2.08 16.22
CA GLU A 484 23.23 2.51 16.05
C GLU A 484 24.15 1.34 15.70
N PHE A 485 23.97 0.20 16.36
CA PHE A 485 24.77 -1.01 16.09
C PHE A 485 24.66 -1.49 14.63
N LEU A 486 23.47 -1.36 14.02
CA LEU A 486 23.22 -1.73 12.62
C LEU A 486 23.89 -0.79 11.61
N GLU A 487 24.16 0.46 11.99
CA GLU A 487 24.82 1.47 11.14
C GLU A 487 26.36 1.41 11.23
N MET A 488 26.90 0.80 12.28
CA MET A 488 28.36 0.65 12.47
C MET A 488 29.00 -0.28 11.44
N ASP A 489 30.28 -0.04 11.13
CA ASP A 489 31.09 -0.97 10.34
C ASP A 489 31.33 -2.28 11.09
N LEU A 490 31.43 -3.40 10.35
CA LEU A 490 31.61 -4.74 10.94
C LEU A 490 32.83 -4.85 11.86
N LYS A 491 33.88 -4.05 11.61
CA LYS A 491 35.11 -4.04 12.42
C LYS A 491 34.88 -3.48 13.82
N ASP A 492 34.00 -2.49 13.93
CA ASP A 492 33.74 -1.76 15.16
C ASP A 492 32.70 -2.47 16.05
N ARG A 493 31.99 -3.46 15.49
CA ARG A 493 30.97 -4.26 16.19
C ARG A 493 31.55 -5.32 17.14
N PHE A 494 32.83 -5.69 17.02
CA PHE A 494 33.39 -6.88 17.71
C PHE A 494 33.31 -6.82 19.23
N GLU A 495 33.49 -5.63 19.81
CA GLU A 495 33.50 -5.42 21.27
C GLU A 495 32.15 -4.95 21.82
N LYS A 496 31.15 -4.75 20.95
CA LYS A 496 29.89 -4.10 21.29
C LYS A 496 28.75 -5.11 21.42
N ILE A 497 27.84 -4.84 22.33
CA ILE A 497 26.63 -5.65 22.55
C ILE A 497 25.40 -4.77 22.31
N PRO A 498 24.53 -5.14 21.36
CA PRO A 498 23.34 -4.38 21.06
C PRO A 498 22.24 -4.61 22.11
N PHE A 499 21.52 -3.54 22.46
CA PHE A 499 20.40 -3.60 23.41
C PHE A 499 19.16 -2.85 22.93
N ILE A 500 18.02 -3.20 23.52
CA ILE A 500 16.76 -2.43 23.46
C ILE A 500 16.31 -2.04 24.88
N TYR A 501 15.39 -1.08 24.97
CA TYR A 501 14.79 -0.68 26.24
C TYR A 501 13.52 -1.48 26.54
N LEU A 502 13.47 -2.06 27.74
CA LEU A 502 12.29 -2.65 28.32
C LEU A 502 11.82 -1.83 29.53
N ALA A 503 10.57 -1.99 29.90
CA ALA A 503 10.01 -1.43 31.12
C ALA A 503 9.30 -2.51 31.94
N ASP A 504 9.30 -2.37 33.26
CA ASP A 504 8.46 -3.16 34.17
C ASP A 504 7.13 -2.46 34.48
N ASP A 505 6.30 -3.09 35.30
CA ASP A 505 5.01 -2.56 35.75
C ASP A 505 5.14 -1.28 36.61
N ASN A 506 6.34 -0.98 37.13
CA ASN A 506 6.63 0.23 37.92
C ASN A 506 7.19 1.38 37.06
N HIS A 507 7.15 1.26 35.73
CA HIS A 507 7.77 2.19 34.79
C HIS A 507 9.30 2.32 34.97
N GLU A 508 9.97 1.33 35.55
CA GLU A 508 11.43 1.29 35.58
C GLU A 508 11.97 0.82 34.23
N LEU A 509 12.95 1.55 33.69
CA LEU A 509 13.59 1.28 32.41
C LEU A 509 14.78 0.34 32.60
N PHE A 510 14.85 -0.71 31.78
CA PHE A 510 15.94 -1.68 31.76
C PHE A 510 16.53 -1.80 30.36
N LYS A 511 17.84 -2.00 30.26
CA LYS A 511 18.50 -2.40 29.02
C LYS A 511 18.45 -3.92 28.90
N ALA A 512 17.97 -4.42 27.77
CA ALA A 512 17.95 -5.84 27.48
C ALA A 512 18.84 -6.13 26.27
N ALA A 513 19.83 -6.99 26.46
CA ALA A 513 20.66 -7.47 25.37
C ALA A 513 19.84 -8.33 24.42
N VAL A 514 20.07 -8.10 23.13
CA VAL A 514 19.37 -8.76 22.05
C VAL A 514 20.28 -9.84 21.44
N PRO A 515 19.82 -11.09 21.28
CA PRO A 515 20.63 -12.14 20.68
C PRO A 515 20.95 -11.85 19.20
N TYR A 516 22.08 -12.34 18.71
CA TYR A 516 22.56 -12.02 17.36
C TYR A 516 21.56 -12.35 16.23
N VAL A 517 20.73 -13.39 16.37
CA VAL A 517 19.67 -13.71 15.38
C VAL A 517 18.67 -12.57 15.21
N TRP A 518 18.36 -11.84 16.28
CA TRP A 518 17.44 -10.70 16.21
C TRP A 518 18.09 -9.54 15.48
N ILE A 519 19.40 -9.36 15.62
CA ILE A 519 20.17 -8.38 14.84
C ILE A 519 20.12 -8.70 13.35
N LEU A 520 20.32 -9.96 12.97
CA LEU A 520 20.18 -10.38 11.57
C LEU A 520 18.76 -10.16 11.03
N SER A 521 17.74 -10.41 11.86
CA SER A 521 16.35 -10.11 11.50
C SER A 521 16.12 -8.60 11.31
N CYS A 522 16.73 -7.76 12.16
CA CYS A 522 16.61 -6.31 12.04
C CYS A 522 17.36 -5.80 10.81
N GLN A 523 18.54 -6.34 10.50
CA GLN A 523 19.28 -6.03 9.30
C GLN A 523 18.46 -6.36 8.05
N GLU A 524 17.85 -7.55 7.99
CA GLU A 524 17.04 -7.93 6.83
C GLU A 524 15.81 -7.02 6.67
N ARG A 525 15.15 -6.60 7.76
CA ARG A 525 14.06 -5.61 7.72
C ARG A 525 14.55 -4.24 7.25
N ALA A 526 15.72 -3.81 7.72
CA ALA A 526 16.36 -2.57 7.28
C ALA A 526 16.68 -2.62 5.78
N ASP A 527 17.24 -3.74 5.29
CA ASP A 527 17.57 -3.93 3.88
C ASP A 527 16.32 -3.91 3.00
N TYR A 528 15.24 -4.57 3.42
CA TYR A 528 13.97 -4.53 2.70
C TYR A 528 13.38 -3.12 2.67
N TRP A 529 13.41 -2.40 3.79
CA TRP A 529 12.94 -1.02 3.83
C TRP A 529 13.77 -0.10 2.95
N ALA A 530 15.10 -0.22 2.97
CA ALA A 530 15.99 0.53 2.09
C ALA A 530 15.72 0.23 0.60
N PHE A 531 15.43 -1.03 0.25
CA PHE A 531 14.98 -1.40 -1.09
C PHE A 531 13.69 -0.68 -1.49
N LEU A 532 12.68 -0.63 -0.61
CA LEU A 532 11.46 0.12 -0.87
C LEU A 532 11.72 1.64 -0.97
N GLN A 533 12.58 2.20 -0.12
CA GLN A 533 12.95 3.62 -0.17
C GLN A 533 13.66 3.99 -1.47
N GLU A 534 14.55 3.14 -1.98
CA GLU A 534 15.21 3.33 -3.28
C GLU A 534 14.18 3.31 -4.41
N LEU A 535 13.23 2.37 -4.40
CA LEU A 535 12.15 2.29 -5.40
C LEU A 535 11.22 3.51 -5.38
N ALA A 536 10.95 4.08 -4.20
CA ALA A 536 10.15 5.30 -4.05
C ALA A 536 10.93 6.60 -4.24
N GLY A 537 12.26 6.53 -4.38
CA GLY A 537 13.12 7.70 -4.55
C GLY A 537 13.38 8.50 -3.26
N PHE A 538 13.09 7.95 -2.08
CA PHE A 538 13.35 8.62 -0.79
C PHE A 538 14.85 8.69 -0.46
N ASN A 539 15.60 7.63 -0.76
CA ASN A 539 17.02 7.52 -0.39
C ASN A 539 17.88 7.05 -1.57
N SER A 540 17.62 7.59 -2.76
CA SER A 540 18.24 7.05 -3.97
C SER A 540 19.75 7.25 -3.99
N TYR A 541 20.49 6.15 -4.13
CA TYR A 541 21.95 6.16 -4.26
C TYR A 541 22.45 7.11 -5.35
N LYS A 542 21.83 7.07 -6.54
CA LYS A 542 22.24 7.94 -7.66
C LYS A 542 21.96 9.41 -7.41
N VAL A 543 20.85 9.72 -6.74
CA VAL A 543 20.51 11.10 -6.37
C VAL A 543 21.52 11.62 -5.35
N ARG A 544 21.89 10.82 -4.33
CA ARG A 544 22.91 11.19 -3.36
C ARG A 544 24.26 11.48 -4.02
N LEU A 545 24.73 10.59 -4.90
CA LEU A 545 25.97 10.82 -5.66
C LEU A 545 25.92 12.11 -6.48
N ALA A 546 24.82 12.36 -7.19
CA ALA A 546 24.67 13.57 -8.00
C ALA A 546 24.66 14.84 -7.12
N VAL A 547 24.03 14.78 -5.95
CA VAL A 547 24.02 15.88 -4.97
C VAL A 547 25.42 16.09 -4.38
N GLU A 548 26.13 15.03 -4.02
CA GLU A 548 27.51 15.10 -3.50
C GLU A 548 28.47 15.71 -4.53
N GLU A 549 28.38 15.27 -5.80
CA GLU A 549 29.17 15.82 -6.90
C GLU A 549 28.87 17.31 -7.11
N LYS A 550 27.59 17.70 -7.13
CA LYS A 550 27.19 19.11 -7.27
C LYS A 550 27.60 19.97 -6.07
N ASN A 551 27.53 19.42 -4.86
CA ASN A 551 28.01 20.10 -3.67
C ASN A 551 29.53 20.31 -3.71
N LYS A 552 30.27 19.33 -4.24
CA LYS A 552 31.72 19.45 -4.44
C LYS A 552 32.05 20.55 -5.46
N GLU A 553 31.39 20.54 -6.63
CA GLU A 553 31.54 21.61 -7.64
C GLU A 553 31.22 23.00 -7.05
N LEU A 554 30.13 23.11 -6.29
CA LEU A 554 29.72 24.37 -5.65
C LEU A 554 30.76 24.83 -4.62
N ASN A 555 31.28 23.93 -3.80
CA ASN A 555 32.31 24.26 -2.81
C ASN A 555 33.61 24.73 -3.49
N GLU A 556 34.01 24.14 -4.61
CA GLU A 556 35.17 24.58 -5.39
C GLU A 556 34.95 26.00 -5.97
N VAL A 557 33.75 26.32 -6.46
CA VAL A 557 33.40 27.67 -6.93
C VAL A 557 33.46 28.68 -5.78
N LEU A 558 32.83 28.37 -4.65
CA LEU A 558 32.81 29.24 -3.47
C LEU A 558 34.22 29.49 -2.93
N GLU A 559 35.08 28.47 -2.94
CA GLU A 559 36.46 28.62 -2.48
C GLU A 559 37.30 29.50 -3.43
N ASN A 560 37.09 29.36 -4.74
CA ASN A 560 37.71 30.24 -5.74
C ASN A 560 37.24 31.69 -5.63
N GLU A 561 35.96 31.93 -5.37
CA GLU A 561 35.43 33.27 -5.10
C GLU A 561 35.99 33.87 -3.81
N ARG A 562 36.08 33.08 -2.74
CA ARG A 562 36.72 33.51 -1.48
C ARG A 562 38.18 33.90 -1.68
N LYS A 563 38.95 33.13 -2.45
CA LYS A 563 40.35 33.47 -2.79
C LYS A 563 40.45 34.79 -3.56
N LYS A 564 39.59 35.00 -4.57
CA LYS A 564 39.55 36.27 -5.32
C LYS A 564 39.20 37.47 -4.44
N LEU A 565 38.19 37.33 -3.58
CA LEU A 565 37.79 38.40 -2.66
C LEU A 565 38.91 38.74 -1.66
N GLU A 566 39.63 37.73 -1.17
CA GLU A 566 40.77 37.95 -0.27
C GLU A 566 41.93 38.65 -0.98
N GLU A 567 42.25 38.26 -2.22
CA GLU A 567 43.25 38.96 -3.05
C GLU A 567 42.86 40.43 -3.31
N ASP A 568 41.58 40.69 -3.62
CA ASP A 568 41.09 42.04 -3.84
C ASP A 568 41.11 42.87 -2.54
N ARG A 569 40.78 42.25 -1.39
CA ARG A 569 40.90 42.89 -0.08
C ARG A 569 42.35 43.29 0.20
N ILE A 570 43.31 42.38 -0.02
CA ILE A 570 44.74 42.66 0.16
C ILE A 570 45.16 43.84 -0.73
N LYS A 571 44.76 43.85 -2.02
CA LYS A 571 45.05 44.95 -2.95
C LYS A 571 44.44 46.29 -2.50
N ILE A 572 43.21 46.27 -1.99
CA ILE A 572 42.54 47.47 -1.47
C ILE A 572 43.28 48.01 -0.25
N THR A 573 43.65 47.14 0.68
CA THR A 573 44.41 47.52 1.89
C THR A 573 45.78 48.11 1.52
N GLN A 574 46.54 47.46 0.62
CA GLN A 574 47.83 47.98 0.14
C GLN A 574 47.68 49.36 -0.51
N ARG A 575 46.69 49.55 -1.39
CA ARG A 575 46.42 50.87 -2.00
C ARG A 575 46.02 51.93 -0.97
N ALA A 576 45.30 51.55 0.08
CA ALA A 576 44.92 52.46 1.16
C ALA A 576 46.16 52.87 1.98
N GLU A 577 47.06 51.94 2.28
CA GLU A 577 48.34 52.19 2.94
C GLU A 577 49.25 53.11 2.09
N GLU A 578 49.44 52.80 0.81
CA GLU A 578 50.22 53.64 -0.11
C GLU A 578 49.69 55.08 -0.17
N LYS A 579 48.36 55.26 -0.26
CA LYS A 579 47.73 56.58 -0.21
C LYS A 579 47.94 57.27 1.13
N ALA A 580 47.87 56.54 2.25
CA ALA A 580 48.10 57.10 3.57
C ALA A 580 49.55 57.57 3.74
N VAL A 581 50.53 56.79 3.28
CA VAL A 581 51.96 57.16 3.28
C VAL A 581 52.20 58.37 2.39
N ALA A 582 51.66 58.39 1.17
CA ALA A 582 51.79 59.53 0.27
C ALA A 582 51.20 60.82 0.88
N THR A 583 50.02 60.72 1.52
CA THR A 583 49.39 61.85 2.20
C THR A 583 50.21 62.34 3.39
N ALA A 584 50.80 61.43 4.18
CA ALA A 584 51.67 61.79 5.29
C ALA A 584 52.98 62.45 4.82
N ALA A 585 53.59 61.95 3.74
CA ALA A 585 54.77 62.56 3.13
C ALA A 585 54.45 63.96 2.58
N GLN A 586 53.30 64.15 1.91
CA GLN A 586 52.85 65.46 1.44
C GLN A 586 52.69 66.46 2.60
N ARG A 587 52.11 66.02 3.72
CA ARG A 587 51.98 66.85 4.93
C ARG A 587 53.33 67.24 5.52
N LEU A 588 54.29 66.30 5.57
CA LEU A 588 55.65 66.57 6.03
C LEU A 588 56.37 67.56 5.11
N VAL A 589 56.26 67.40 3.80
CA VAL A 589 56.83 68.34 2.82
C VAL A 589 56.20 69.72 2.98
N ASN A 590 54.88 69.82 3.11
CA ASN A 590 54.22 71.11 3.34
C ASN A 590 54.67 71.75 4.65
N ALA A 591 54.81 70.99 5.73
CA ALA A 591 55.29 71.51 7.02
C ALA A 591 56.75 71.98 6.97
N LEU A 592 57.60 71.35 6.15
CA LEU A 592 58.98 71.79 5.92
C LEU A 592 59.04 73.04 5.05
N MET A 593 58.17 73.16 4.05
CA MET A 593 58.08 74.35 3.17
C MET A 593 57.45 75.56 3.89
N GLU A 594 56.55 75.34 4.85
CA GLU A 594 56.00 76.42 5.72
C GLU A 594 57.00 76.86 6.80
N GLY A 595 58.08 76.10 7.03
CA GLY A 595 59.14 76.43 7.98
C GLY A 595 60.28 77.31 7.42
N GLU A 596 60.23 77.71 6.14
CA GLU A 596 61.25 78.55 5.48
C GLU A 596 60.79 80.00 5.16
N ILE A 597 59.80 80.56 5.89
CA ILE A 597 59.38 81.97 5.76
C ILE A 597 59.73 82.78 7.01
#